data_AF-A0A5D6UT32-F1
#
_entry.id   AF-A0A5D6UT32-F1
#
_cell.length_a   1.000
_cell.length_b   1.000
_cell.length_c   1.000
_cell.angle_alpha   90.00
_cell.angle_beta   90.00
_cell.angle_gamma   90.00
#
_symmetry.space_group_name_H-M   'P 1'
#
loop_
_entity.id
_entity.type
_entity.pdbx_description
1 polymer ?
#
loop_
_entity_poly.entity_id
_entity_poly.type
_entity_poly.pdbx_seq_one_letter_code
_entity_poly.pdbx_strand_id
1 'polypeptide(L)'
;MMVVRPALFVALQNPNAESLVFEFRLADQILTSVTISRLGWQVLGPSQAIHYVADRYLMTLPLREKMISRDLVVFHVMQAVGIPPAISTSAAA
;
A
#
# COMPACT_ATOMS: atom_id res chain seq x y z
N MET A 1 -24.94 14.62 -1.73
CA MET A 1 -24.16 13.55 -2.40
C MET A 1 -23.15 13.01 -1.39
N MET A 2 -23.37 11.79 -0.87
CA MET A 2 -22.34 11.11 -0.07
C MET A 2 -21.20 10.73 -1.03
N VAL A 3 -20.04 11.36 -0.86
CA VAL A 3 -18.82 10.92 -1.53
C VAL A 3 -18.42 9.61 -0.86
N VAL A 4 -18.78 8.49 -1.48
CA VAL A 4 -18.27 7.17 -1.09
C VAL A 4 -16.78 7.21 -1.41
N ARG A 5 -15.95 7.46 -0.40
CA ARG A 5 -14.51 7.32 -0.56
C ARG A 5 -14.25 5.85 -0.86
N PRO A 6 -13.60 5.51 -1.98
CA PRO A 6 -13.32 4.13 -2.29
C PRO A 6 -12.44 3.56 -1.17
N ALA A 7 -12.92 2.53 -0.49
CA ALA A 7 -12.19 1.87 0.58
C ALA A 7 -11.11 1.00 -0.07
N LEU A 8 -9.90 1.53 -0.15
CA LEU A 8 -8.72 0.79 -0.56
C LEU A 8 -8.30 -0.12 0.60
N PHE A 9 -8.08 -1.39 0.29
CA PHE A 9 -7.52 -2.36 1.22
C PHE A 9 -6.24 -2.94 0.63
N VAL A 10 -5.26 -3.17 1.51
CA VAL A 10 -3.99 -3.80 1.15
C VAL A 10 -3.75 -4.96 2.10
N ALA A 11 -3.45 -6.13 1.53
CA ALA A 11 -3.12 -7.32 2.30
C ALA A 11 -1.77 -7.88 1.86
N LEU A 12 -0.91 -8.21 2.82
CA LEU A 12 0.30 -8.98 2.59
C LEU A 12 -0.03 -10.47 2.75
N GLN A 13 0.02 -11.24 1.65
CA GLN A 13 -0.47 -12.62 1.64
C GLN A 13 0.34 -13.56 2.55
N ASN A 14 1.66 -13.58 2.40
CA ASN A 14 2.56 -14.38 3.24
C ASN A 14 3.78 -13.55 3.64
N PRO A 15 3.85 -13.06 4.89
CA PRO A 15 4.95 -12.21 5.35
C PRO A 15 6.28 -12.96 5.49
N ASN A 16 6.30 -14.29 5.36
CA ASN A 16 7.48 -15.15 5.46
C ASN A 16 7.95 -15.72 4.11
N ALA A 17 7.25 -15.43 3.00
CA ALA A 17 7.62 -15.90 1.67
C ALA A 17 8.88 -15.20 1.10
N GLU A 18 9.61 -15.85 0.19
CA GLU A 18 10.70 -15.22 -0.55
C GLU A 18 10.23 -14.11 -1.49
N SER A 19 8.98 -14.21 -1.97
CA SER A 19 8.30 -13.16 -2.73
C SER A 19 7.17 -12.58 -1.89
N LEU A 20 7.28 -11.31 -1.52
CA LEU A 20 6.26 -10.58 -0.78
C LEU A 20 5.22 -10.07 -1.78
N VAL A 21 3.98 -10.55 -1.64
CA VAL A 21 2.86 -10.21 -2.52
C VAL A 21 1.88 -9.32 -1.77
N PHE A 22 1.72 -8.10 -2.28
CA PHE A 22 0.78 -7.09 -1.80
C PHE A 22 -0.45 -7.11 -2.71
N GLU A 23 -1.58 -7.52 -2.16
CA GLU A 23 -2.87 -7.53 -2.87
C GLU A 23 -3.62 -6.24 -2.57
N PHE A 24 -4.02 -5.53 -3.63
CA PHE A 24 -4.78 -4.29 -3.54
C PHE A 24 -6.23 -4.55 -3.92
N ARG A 25 -7.16 -4.11 -3.08
CA ARG A 25 -8.60 -4.32 -3.26
C ARG A 25 -9.36 -3.01 -3.10
N LEU A 26 -10.42 -2.84 -3.88
CA LEU A 26 -11.36 -1.75 -3.74
C LEU A 26 -12.73 -2.31 -3.38
N ALA A 27 -13.22 -1.98 -2.18
CA ALA A 27 -14.35 -2.69 -1.58
C ALA A 27 -14.08 -4.21 -1.63
N ASP A 28 -14.81 -4.97 -2.45
CA ASP A 28 -14.66 -6.43 -2.57
C ASP A 28 -13.86 -6.89 -3.79
N GLN A 29 -13.51 -5.99 -4.72
CA GLN A 29 -12.85 -6.35 -5.98
C GLN A 29 -11.33 -6.29 -5.83
N ILE A 30 -10.64 -7.36 -6.23
CA ILE A 30 -9.19 -7.37 -6.38
C ILE A 30 -8.84 -6.50 -7.60
N LEU A 31 -8.06 -5.44 -7.37
CA LEU A 31 -7.59 -4.57 -8.44
C LEU A 31 -6.35 -5.15 -9.09
N THR A 32 -5.31 -5.39 -8.29
CA THR A 32 -4.02 -5.91 -8.75
C THR A 32 -3.19 -6.40 -7.57
N SER A 33 -2.09 -7.08 -7.87
CA SER A 33 -1.04 -7.37 -6.91
C SER A 33 0.27 -6.71 -7.31
N VAL A 34 1.07 -6.36 -6.30
CA VAL A 34 2.46 -5.91 -6.48
C VAL A 34 3.36 -6.90 -5.75
N THR A 35 4.43 -7.32 -6.42
CA THR A 35 5.40 -8.26 -5.85
C THR A 35 6.76 -7.60 -5.70
N ILE A 36 7.41 -7.88 -4.57
CA ILE A 36 8.81 -7.54 -4.31
C ILE A 36 9.47 -8.75 -3.66
N SER A 37 10.70 -9.08 -4.06
CA SER A 37 11.45 -10.15 -3.39
C SER A 37 11.81 -9.73 -1.97
N ARG A 38 11.90 -10.69 -1.05
CA ARG A 38 12.35 -10.47 0.33
C ARG A 38 13.73 -9.83 0.38
N LEU A 39 14.64 -10.30 -0.49
CA LEU A 39 15.97 -9.70 -0.61
C LEU A 39 15.87 -8.23 -1.06
N GLY A 40 15.02 -7.92 -2.05
CA GLY A 40 14.78 -6.54 -2.49
C GLY A 40 14.21 -5.66 -1.38
N TRP A 41 13.27 -6.20 -0.60
CA TRP A 41 12.72 -5.52 0.58
C TRP A 41 13.80 -5.20 1.61
N GLN A 42 14.69 -6.16 1.90
CA GLN A 42 15.77 -5.98 2.86
C GLN A 42 16.82 -4.97 2.40
N VAL A 43 17.16 -4.97 1.10
CA VAL A 43 18.14 -4.04 0.52
C VAL A 43 17.63 -2.60 0.49
N LEU A 44 16.37 -2.39 0.11
CA LEU A 44 15.76 -1.06 0.11
C LEU A 44 15.51 -0.53 1.52
N GLY A 45 15.23 -1.43 2.47
CA GLY A 45 14.74 -1.09 3.79
C GLY A 45 13.25 -0.75 3.80
N PRO A 46 12.59 -0.81 4.98
CA PRO A 46 11.12 -0.78 5.07
C PRO A 46 10.47 0.45 4.43
N SER A 47 11.00 1.65 4.69
CA SER A 47 10.42 2.90 4.15
C SER A 47 10.48 2.95 2.62
N GLN A 48 11.64 2.69 2.02
CA GLN A 48 11.80 2.74 0.57
C GLN A 48 11.04 1.60 -0.12
N ALA A 49 11.01 0.41 0.48
CA ALA A 49 10.24 -0.72 -0.05
C ALA A 49 8.73 -0.44 -0.09
N ILE A 50 8.19 0.22 0.92
CA ILE A 50 6.78 0.66 0.96
C ILE A 50 6.49 1.66 -0.16
N HIS A 51 7.36 2.66 -0.33
CA HIS A 51 7.21 3.64 -1.41
C HIS A 51 7.30 2.98 -2.79
N TYR A 52 8.25 2.06 -2.98
CA TYR A 52 8.35 1.26 -4.19
C TYR A 52 7.06 0.51 -4.50
N VAL A 53 6.48 -0.20 -3.52
CA VAL A 53 5.23 -0.93 -3.69
C VAL A 53 4.08 0.00 -4.07
N ALA A 54 3.97 1.15 -3.39
CA ALA A 54 2.94 2.14 -3.69
C ALA A 54 3.09 2.73 -5.09
N ASP A 55 4.30 3.08 -5.50
CA ASP A 55 4.58 3.64 -6.82
C ASP A 55 4.30 2.62 -7.93
N ARG A 56 4.68 1.35 -7.72
CA ARG A 56 4.36 0.27 -8.65
C ARG A 56 2.85 0.05 -8.78
N TYR A 57 2.11 0.07 -7.68
CA TYR A 57 0.65 -0.04 -7.71
C TYR A 57 0.02 1.09 -8.54
N LEU A 58 0.42 2.34 -8.31
CA LEU A 58 -0.11 3.50 -9.04
C LEU A 58 0.21 3.45 -10.54
N MET A 59 1.37 2.90 -10.92
CA MET A 59 1.73 2.69 -12.33
C MET A 59 0.87 1.62 -13.00
N THR A 60 0.42 0.62 -12.25
CA THR A 60 -0.46 -0.46 -12.76
C THR A 60 -1.94 -0.09 -12.77
N LEU A 61 -2.30 1.07 -12.21
CA LEU A 61 -3.68 1.45 -12.01
C LEU A 61 -4.38 1.85 -13.32
N PRO A 62 -5.56 1.30 -13.64
CA PRO A 62 -6.36 1.76 -14.76
C PRO A 62 -6.65 3.27 -14.68
N LEU A 63 -6.70 3.95 -15.83
CA LEU A 63 -7.00 5.39 -15.92
C LEU A 63 -8.28 5.82 -15.17
N ARG A 64 -9.26 4.91 -15.04
CA ARG A 64 -10.55 5.14 -14.39
C ARG A 64 -10.46 5.20 -12.85
N GLU A 65 -9.37 4.68 -12.27
CA GLU A 65 -9.18 4.54 -10.82
C GLU A 65 -8.20 5.58 -10.25
N LYS A 66 -7.71 6.52 -11.08
CA LYS A 66 -6.74 7.58 -10.73
C LYS A 66 -7.17 8.56 -9.62
N MET A 67 -8.32 8.34 -8.99
CA MET A 67 -8.74 9.06 -7.78
C MET A 67 -8.02 8.60 -6.52
N ILE A 68 -7.27 7.50 -6.57
CA ILE A 68 -6.50 6.99 -5.43
C ILE A 68 -5.20 7.80 -5.29
N SER A 69 -5.06 8.53 -4.17
CA SER A 69 -3.84 9.29 -3.88
C SER A 69 -2.70 8.39 -3.43
N ARG A 70 -1.46 8.80 -3.75
CA ARG A 70 -0.26 8.07 -3.33
C ARG A 70 -0.17 7.89 -1.82
N ASP A 71 -0.51 8.92 -1.06
CA ASP A 71 -0.43 8.86 0.41
C ASP A 71 -1.41 7.83 0.99
N LEU A 72 -2.58 7.67 0.39
CA LEU A 72 -3.55 6.65 0.79
C LEU A 72 -2.99 5.23 0.55
N VAL A 73 -2.34 5.02 -0.59
CA VAL A 73 -1.69 3.74 -0.90
C VAL A 73 -0.57 3.44 0.09
N VAL A 74 0.32 4.40 0.33
CA VAL A 74 1.42 4.26 1.31
C VAL A 74 0.87 3.93 2.69
N PHE A 75 -0.17 4.64 3.14
CA PHE A 75 -0.81 4.39 4.42
C PHE A 75 -1.31 2.94 4.55
N HIS A 76 -2.01 2.42 3.54
CA HIS A 76 -2.52 1.05 3.59
C HIS A 76 -1.42 -0.01 3.45
N VAL A 77 -0.36 0.25 2.68
CA VAL A 77 0.81 -0.65 2.63
C VAL A 77 1.52 -0.70 3.98
N MET A 78 1.66 0.43 4.69
CA MET A 78 2.20 0.47 6.07
C MET A 78 1.36 -0.37 7.02
N GLN A 79 0.02 -0.24 6.96
CA GLN A 79 -0.88 -1.06 7.76
C GLN A 79 -0.72 -2.56 7.46
N ALA A 80 -0.61 -2.93 6.18
CA ALA A 80 -0.48 -4.33 5.76
C ALA A 80 0.79 -5.01 6.28
N VAL A 81 1.87 -4.24 6.52
CA VAL A 81 3.12 -4.75 7.10
C VAL A 81 3.24 -4.55 8.61
N GLY A 82 2.17 -4.09 9.27
CA GLY A 82 2.14 -3.86 10.71
C GLY A 82 2.98 -2.67 11.18
N ILE A 83 3.33 -1.74 10.29
CA ILE A 83 4.02 -0.51 10.66
C ILE A 83 2.95 0.53 10.99
N PRO A 84 2.90 1.07 12.22
CA PRO A 84 1.96 2.13 12.55
C PRO A 84 2.25 3.34 11.65
N PRO A 85 1.21 3.97 11.06
CA PRO A 85 1.39 5.24 10.38
C PRO A 85 2.05 6.20 11.38
N ALA A 86 3.05 6.97 10.94
CA ALA A 86 3.62 8.00 11.78
C ALA A 86 2.51 9.01 12.11
N ILE A 87 1.88 8.84 13.27
CA ILE A 87 0.91 9.80 13.78
C ILE A 87 1.78 11.00 14.16
N SER A 88 1.85 12.00 13.28
CA SER A 88 2.36 13.30 13.65
C SER A 88 1.36 13.87 14.67
N THR A 89 1.52 13.52 15.94
CA THR A 89 0.84 14.20 17.05
C THR A 89 1.53 15.56 17.22
N SER A 90 1.32 16.46 16.27
CA SER A 90 1.42 17.90 16.53
C SER A 90 0.08 18.34 17.13
N ALA A 91 -0.15 17.91 18.37
CA ALA A 91 -1.22 18.41 19.22
C ALA A 91 -0.63 18.62 20.62
N ALA A 92 0.33 19.53 20.72
CA ALA A 92 0.80 20.10 21.96
C ALA A 92 1.52 21.42 21.66
N ALA A 93 0.74 22.50 21.61
CA ALA A 93 1.10 23.85 22.07
C ALA A 93 -0.16 24.71 22.02
#